data_AF-A0A9D7JZW9-F1
#
_entry.id   AF-A0A9D7JZW9-F1
#
_cell.length_a   1.000
_cell.length_b   1.000
_cell.length_c   1.000
_cell.angle_alpha   90.00
_cell.angle_beta   90.00
_cell.angle_gamma   90.00
#
_symmetry.space_group_name_H-M   'P 1'
#
loop_
_entity.id
_entity.type
_entity.pdbx_description
1 polymer ?
#
loop_
_entity_poly.entity_id
_entity_poly.type
_entity_poly.pdbx_seq_one_letter_code
_entity_poly.pdbx_strand_id
1 'polypeptide(L)'
;MRNDTKVIRWVFHPGDADLRARAKRQLSDEVNKSLAKIALHAPVSGDGELVFHPWLGLVPRDNERRLEFIESHFQPPKTYRLPGGVEIRVRRHASIEDSWLVSFYDTKDMQPMASVYSALLTDFLIDRNLRSVYFGWANQRIVRGARSIEPLVDFTMLQSSLPH
;
A
#
# COMPACT_ATOMS: atom_id res chain seq x y z
N MET A 1 27.99 23.48 34.00
CA MET A 1 27.40 22.25 34.58
C MET A 1 26.30 22.61 35.56
N ARG A 2 25.04 22.36 35.19
CA ARG A 2 24.07 21.58 35.98
C ARG A 2 22.81 21.42 35.11
N ASN A 3 22.62 20.19 34.62
CA ASN A 3 21.44 19.72 33.91
C ASN A 3 20.28 19.68 34.90
N ASP A 4 19.15 20.29 34.54
CA ASP A 4 17.88 20.05 35.23
C ASP A 4 16.90 19.42 34.22
N THR A 5 17.13 18.14 33.94
CA THR A 5 16.25 17.31 33.12
C THR A 5 15.17 16.72 34.03
N LYS A 6 14.06 17.44 34.22
CA LYS A 6 12.82 16.81 34.69
C LYS A 6 12.30 15.90 33.57
N VAL A 7 12.82 14.68 33.54
CA VAL A 7 12.28 13.59 32.74
C VAL A 7 10.87 13.31 33.26
N ILE A 8 9.86 13.70 32.48
CA ILE A 8 8.48 13.26 32.68
C ILE A 8 8.47 11.77 32.36
N ARG A 9 8.50 10.94 33.40
CA ARG A 9 8.37 9.49 33.30
C ARG A 9 6.91 9.20 32.98
N TRP A 10 6.61 8.91 31.71
CA TRP A 10 5.31 8.35 31.31
C TRP A 10 5.15 6.99 31.97
N VAL A 11 4.40 6.94 33.07
CA VAL A 11 3.97 5.68 33.67
C VAL A 11 2.78 5.19 32.85
N PHE A 12 3.03 4.22 31.96
CA PHE A 12 1.96 3.54 31.24
C PHE A 12 1.16 2.72 32.25
N HIS A 13 -0.09 3.12 32.49
CA HIS A 13 -1.00 2.34 33.32
C HIS A 13 -1.36 1.03 32.60
N PRO A 14 -1.39 -0.13 33.30
CA PRO A 14 -1.75 -1.43 32.71
C PRO A 14 -3.12 -1.44 32.00
N GLY A 15 -4.01 -0.50 32.32
CA GLY A 15 -5.32 -0.34 31.67
C GLY A 15 -5.27 0.18 30.23
N ASP A 16 -4.17 0.81 29.79
CA ASP A 16 -4.06 1.37 28.43
C ASP A 16 -3.80 0.32 27.35
N ALA A 17 -3.14 -0.78 27.69
CA ALA A 17 -2.94 -1.89 26.76
C ALA A 17 -4.28 -2.58 26.45
N ASP A 18 -5.11 -2.78 27.47
CA ASP A 18 -6.46 -3.33 27.33
C ASP A 18 -7.41 -2.37 26.64
N LEU A 19 -7.31 -1.05 26.91
CA LEU A 19 -8.07 -0.02 26.19
C LEU A 19 -7.67 0.04 24.71
N ARG A 20 -6.36 -0.03 24.38
CA ARG A 20 -5.91 -0.11 22.99
C ARG A 20 -6.33 -1.41 22.31
N ALA A 21 -6.28 -2.54 23.00
CA ALA A 21 -6.74 -3.82 22.46
C ALA A 21 -8.25 -3.81 22.22
N ARG A 22 -9.04 -3.23 23.13
CA ARG A 22 -10.49 -3.05 22.99
C ARG A 22 -10.83 -2.08 21.86
N ALA A 23 -10.16 -0.93 21.79
CA ALA A 23 -10.35 0.04 20.71
C ALA A 23 -9.96 -0.56 19.35
N LYS A 24 -8.87 -1.33 19.28
CA LYS A 24 -8.46 -2.03 18.05
C LYS A 24 -9.45 -3.12 17.64
N ARG A 25 -10.02 -3.86 18.61
CA ARG A 25 -11.09 -4.84 18.34
C ARG A 25 -12.38 -4.18 17.90
N GLN A 26 -12.84 -3.14 18.59
CA GLN A 26 -14.05 -2.39 18.21
C GLN A 26 -13.90 -1.78 16.82
N LEU A 27 -12.76 -1.15 16.52
CA LEU A 27 -12.50 -0.60 15.19
C LEU A 27 -12.46 -1.71 14.14
N SER A 28 -11.86 -2.86 14.45
CA SER A 28 -11.84 -4.02 13.56
C SER A 28 -13.24 -4.59 13.35
N ASP A 29 -14.08 -4.68 14.38
CA ASP A 29 -15.44 -5.20 14.31
C ASP A 29 -16.37 -4.24 13.57
N GLU A 30 -16.17 -2.94 13.73
CA GLU A 30 -16.94 -1.89 13.06
C GLU A 30 -16.54 -1.78 11.58
N VAL A 31 -15.25 -1.91 11.27
CA VAL A 31 -14.75 -2.08 9.90
C VAL A 31 -15.30 -3.36 9.29
N ASN A 32 -15.25 -4.49 10.00
CA ASN A 32 -15.78 -5.77 9.50
C ASN A 32 -17.30 -5.72 9.28
N LYS A 33 -18.07 -5.09 10.18
CA LYS A 33 -19.52 -4.89 10.01
C LYS A 33 -19.84 -3.95 8.85
N SER A 34 -19.07 -2.88 8.70
CA SER A 34 -19.24 -1.94 7.58
C SER A 34 -18.88 -2.60 6.25
N LEU A 35 -17.80 -3.37 6.20
CA LEU A 35 -17.41 -4.17 5.04
C LEU A 35 -18.44 -5.25 4.73
N ALA A 36 -19.01 -5.92 5.74
CA ALA A 36 -20.10 -6.88 5.55
C ALA A 36 -21.37 -6.22 5.00
N LYS A 37 -21.69 -5.01 5.45
CA LYS A 37 -22.85 -4.24 4.97
C LYS A 37 -22.65 -3.73 3.54
N ILE A 38 -21.43 -3.37 3.18
CA ILE A 38 -21.04 -3.01 1.80
C ILE A 38 -21.04 -4.26 0.91
N ALA A 39 -20.54 -5.39 1.41
CA ALA A 39 -20.55 -6.68 0.70
C ALA A 39 -21.97 -7.17 0.40
N LEU A 40 -22.93 -6.90 1.30
CA LEU A 40 -24.34 -7.27 1.13
C LEU A 40 -25.05 -6.53 -0.02
N HIS A 41 -24.55 -5.36 -0.42
CA HIS A 41 -25.15 -4.51 -1.45
C HIS A 41 -24.27 -4.34 -2.69
N ALA A 42 -23.06 -4.91 -2.70
CA ALA A 42 -22.29 -5.05 -3.92
C ALA A 42 -23.04 -6.01 -4.85
N PRO A 43 -23.12 -5.76 -6.17
CA PRO A 43 -23.72 -6.70 -7.10
C PRO A 43 -22.91 -8.01 -7.06
N VAL A 44 -23.42 -9.00 -6.34
CA VAL A 44 -22.81 -10.33 -6.22
C VAL A 44 -23.23 -11.15 -7.42
N SER A 45 -22.39 -11.16 -8.44
CA SER A 45 -22.38 -12.25 -9.42
C SER A 45 -21.20 -13.17 -9.08
N GLY A 46 -21.44 -14.19 -8.26
CA GLY A 46 -20.48 -15.28 -8.00
C GLY A 46 -20.44 -15.73 -6.54
N ASP A 47 -20.75 -17.01 -6.31
CA ASP A 47 -20.74 -17.68 -5.01
C ASP A 47 -19.37 -17.59 -4.30
N GLY A 48 -19.26 -16.77 -3.25
CA GLY A 48 -18.22 -16.89 -2.22
C GLY A 48 -16.74 -16.65 -2.62
N GLU A 49 -16.44 -16.20 -3.83
CA GLU A 49 -15.07 -16.08 -4.35
C GLU A 49 -14.40 -14.73 -4.12
N LEU A 50 -14.84 -13.86 -3.20
CA LEU A 50 -14.21 -12.54 -2.99
C LEU A 50 -13.35 -12.49 -1.71
N VAL A 51 -12.22 -11.78 -1.77
CA VAL A 51 -11.35 -11.46 -0.62
C VAL A 51 -11.16 -9.95 -0.51
N PHE A 52 -10.92 -9.46 0.71
CA PHE A 52 -10.65 -8.06 0.93
C PHE A 52 -9.21 -7.70 0.55
N HIS A 53 -9.06 -6.66 -0.27
CA HIS A 53 -7.81 -6.02 -0.64
C HIS A 53 -7.77 -4.59 -0.10
N PRO A 54 -6.73 -4.20 0.67
CA PRO A 54 -6.69 -2.92 1.39
C PRO A 54 -6.68 -1.67 0.51
N TRP A 55 -6.47 -1.83 -0.81
CA TRP A 55 -6.51 -0.75 -1.80
C TRP A 55 -7.63 -0.91 -2.85
N LEU A 56 -8.27 -2.08 -2.94
CA LEU A 56 -9.25 -2.37 -4.01
C LEU A 56 -10.64 -2.69 -3.45
N GLY A 57 -10.78 -2.88 -2.14
CA GLY A 57 -12.00 -3.42 -1.56
C GLY A 57 -12.13 -4.92 -1.84
N LEU A 58 -13.34 -5.39 -2.13
CA LEU A 58 -13.57 -6.80 -2.43
C LEU A 58 -13.14 -7.13 -3.86
N VAL A 59 -12.33 -8.17 -4.01
CA VAL A 59 -11.78 -8.60 -5.29
C VAL A 59 -11.81 -10.13 -5.40
N PRO A 60 -11.76 -10.73 -6.60
CA PRO A 60 -11.73 -12.19 -6.77
C PRO A 60 -10.65 -12.88 -5.93
N ARG A 61 -10.91 -14.09 -5.43
CA ARG A 61 -10.00 -14.90 -4.60
C ARG A 61 -8.93 -15.57 -5.45
N ASP A 62 -9.30 -15.98 -6.65
CA ASP A 62 -8.39 -16.47 -7.67
C ASP A 62 -7.45 -15.35 -8.14
N ASN A 63 -6.17 -15.67 -8.36
CA ASN A 63 -5.15 -14.67 -8.67
C ASN A 63 -5.28 -14.13 -10.10
N GLU A 64 -5.58 -14.99 -11.08
CA GLU A 64 -5.70 -14.60 -12.49
C GLU A 64 -6.94 -13.73 -12.68
N ARG A 65 -8.11 -14.18 -12.18
CA ARG A 65 -9.35 -13.39 -12.19
C ARG A 65 -9.20 -12.05 -11.46
N ARG A 66 -8.41 -12.01 -10.39
CA ARG A 66 -8.15 -10.76 -9.66
C ARG A 66 -7.29 -9.79 -10.47
N LEU A 67 -6.29 -10.27 -11.20
CA LEU A 67 -5.49 -9.44 -12.09
C LEU A 67 -6.34 -8.89 -13.25
N GLU A 68 -7.16 -9.73 -13.89
CA GLU A 68 -8.11 -9.33 -14.92
C GLU A 68 -9.10 -8.26 -14.41
N PHE A 69 -9.62 -8.44 -13.19
CA PHE A 69 -10.49 -7.45 -12.54
C PHE A 69 -9.77 -6.11 -12.37
N ILE A 70 -8.53 -6.11 -11.90
CA ILE A 70 -7.73 -4.89 -11.73
C ILE A 70 -7.47 -4.20 -13.07
N GLU A 71 -7.16 -4.97 -14.11
CA GLU A 71 -6.84 -4.42 -15.43
C GLU A 71 -8.06 -3.85 -16.16
N SER A 72 -9.23 -4.46 -15.97
CA SER A 72 -10.48 -4.04 -16.62
C SER A 72 -11.20 -2.88 -15.91
N HIS A 73 -11.07 -2.75 -14.58
CA HIS A 73 -11.85 -1.80 -13.79
C HIS A 73 -11.07 -0.56 -13.32
N PHE A 74 -9.74 -0.55 -13.47
CA PHE A 74 -8.90 0.55 -13.00
C PHE A 74 -8.12 1.16 -14.16
N GLN A 75 -7.78 2.44 -14.02
CA GLN A 75 -6.94 3.11 -15.01
C GLN A 75 -5.63 2.35 -15.22
N PRO A 76 -5.13 2.28 -16.48
CA PRO A 76 -3.84 1.68 -16.78
C PRO A 76 -2.73 2.28 -15.89
N PRO A 77 -1.73 1.46 -15.50
CA PRO A 77 -0.61 1.96 -14.72
C PRO A 77 0.23 2.89 -15.58
N LYS A 78 0.81 3.91 -14.95
CA LYS A 78 1.98 4.57 -15.52
C LYS A 78 3.20 3.70 -15.24
N THR A 79 3.99 3.44 -16.27
CA THR A 79 5.15 2.55 -16.19
C THR A 79 6.41 3.34 -16.45
N TYR A 80 7.43 3.08 -15.64
CA TYR A 80 8.76 3.66 -15.79
C TYR A 80 9.80 2.55 -15.74
N ARG A 81 10.83 2.66 -16.59
CA ARG A 81 11.95 1.72 -16.56
C ARG A 81 12.92 2.12 -15.48
N LEU A 82 13.39 1.12 -14.76
CA LEU A 82 14.45 1.21 -13.79
C LEU A 82 15.65 0.38 -14.27
N PRO A 83 16.86 0.74 -13.84
CA PRO A 83 18.05 -0.02 -14.14
C PRO A 83 18.01 -1.47 -13.64
N GLY A 84 18.79 -2.33 -14.29
CA GLY A 84 18.83 -3.76 -13.97
C GLY A 84 17.66 -4.55 -14.57
N GLY A 85 16.99 -4.01 -15.59
CA GLY A 85 15.88 -4.70 -16.26
C GLY A 85 14.61 -4.75 -15.41
N VAL A 86 14.35 -3.73 -14.61
CA VAL A 86 13.17 -3.64 -13.75
C VAL A 86 12.22 -2.57 -14.28
N GLU A 87 10.92 -2.78 -14.18
CA GLU A 87 9.88 -1.77 -14.43
C GLU A 87 9.09 -1.49 -13.15
N ILE A 88 8.88 -0.22 -12.85
CA ILE A 88 7.94 0.21 -11.81
C ILE A 88 6.62 0.62 -12.45
N ARG A 89 5.52 0.07 -11.93
CA ARG A 89 4.16 0.38 -12.34
C ARG A 89 3.45 1.12 -11.21
N VAL A 90 2.84 2.24 -11.55
CA VAL A 90 2.19 3.16 -10.61
C VAL A 90 0.74 3.37 -11.03
N ARG A 91 -0.21 3.02 -10.16
CA ARG A 91 -1.65 3.26 -10.35
C ARG A 91 -2.16 4.20 -9.27
N ARG A 92 -3.03 5.14 -9.65
CA ARG A 92 -3.76 5.97 -8.68
C ARG A 92 -4.95 5.18 -8.15
N HIS A 93 -5.27 5.35 -6.87
CA HIS A 93 -6.45 4.74 -6.28
C HIS A 93 -7.71 5.35 -6.90
N ALA A 94 -8.71 4.51 -7.19
CA ALA A 94 -9.93 4.96 -7.86
C ALA A 94 -10.70 6.03 -7.06
N SER A 95 -10.77 5.87 -5.73
CA SER A 95 -11.52 6.77 -4.84
C SER A 95 -10.72 7.48 -3.74
N ILE A 96 -9.41 7.23 -3.60
CA ILE A 96 -8.59 7.84 -2.53
C ILE A 96 -7.51 8.70 -3.17
N GLU A 97 -7.70 10.01 -3.14
CA GLU A 97 -6.93 10.95 -3.97
C GLU A 97 -5.42 10.93 -3.74
N ASP A 98 -4.99 10.65 -2.52
CA ASP A 98 -3.60 10.71 -2.06
C ASP A 98 -2.92 9.33 -1.96
N SER A 99 -3.50 8.33 -2.64
CA SER A 99 -3.11 6.94 -2.54
C SER A 99 -2.72 6.33 -3.88
N TRP A 100 -1.62 5.58 -3.87
CA TRP A 100 -1.03 4.97 -5.05
C TRP A 100 -0.69 3.51 -4.80
N LEU A 101 -0.95 2.67 -5.78
CA LEU A 101 -0.46 1.30 -5.82
C LEU A 101 0.80 1.27 -6.67
N VAL A 102 1.86 0.74 -6.10
CA VAL A 102 3.17 0.62 -6.74
C VAL A 102 3.54 -0.86 -6.81
N SER A 103 4.12 -1.29 -7.93
CA SER A 103 4.55 -2.66 -8.16
C SER A 103 5.81 -2.66 -9.00
N PHE A 104 6.68 -3.66 -8.79
CA PHE A 104 7.91 -3.82 -9.55
C PHE A 104 7.84 -5.10 -10.37
N TYR A 105 8.34 -5.05 -11.59
CA TYR A 105 8.27 -6.13 -12.56
C TYR A 105 9.65 -6.39 -13.16
N ASP A 106 9.96 -7.66 -13.43
CA ASP A 106 11.07 -8.01 -14.32
C ASP A 106 10.66 -7.70 -15.77
N THR A 107 11.51 -7.00 -16.51
CA THR A 107 11.25 -6.62 -17.92
C THR A 107 11.25 -7.80 -18.89
N LYS A 108 11.86 -8.93 -18.52
CA LYS A 108 11.90 -10.15 -19.35
C LYS A 108 10.64 -10.97 -19.16
N ASP A 109 10.29 -11.27 -17.91
CA ASP A 109 9.22 -12.21 -17.57
C ASP A 109 7.87 -11.51 -17.34
N MET A 110 7.88 -10.18 -17.21
CA MET A 110 6.69 -9.36 -16.96
C MET A 110 5.88 -9.82 -15.74
N GLN A 111 6.58 -10.44 -14.77
CA GLN A 111 6.01 -10.89 -13.50
C GLN A 111 6.30 -9.92 -12.37
N PRO A 112 5.36 -9.69 -11.44
CA PRO A 112 5.61 -8.91 -10.24
C PRO A 112 6.70 -9.55 -9.39
N MET A 113 7.70 -8.77 -8.98
CA MET A 113 8.87 -9.27 -8.26
C MET A 113 9.15 -8.52 -6.96
N ALA A 114 9.77 -9.21 -6.01
CA ALA A 114 10.45 -8.55 -4.91
C ALA A 114 11.69 -7.84 -5.47
N SER A 115 11.79 -6.53 -5.26
CA SER A 115 12.85 -5.70 -5.83
C SER A 115 13.56 -4.90 -4.74
N VAL A 116 14.88 -4.69 -4.88
CA VAL A 116 15.66 -3.78 -4.02
C VAL A 116 15.05 -2.37 -4.03
N TYR A 117 14.50 -1.95 -5.17
CA TYR A 117 13.79 -0.67 -5.28
C TYR A 117 12.58 -0.55 -4.34
N SER A 118 12.01 -1.66 -3.85
CA SER A 118 10.94 -1.65 -2.86
C SER A 118 11.39 -1.07 -1.52
N ALA A 119 12.60 -1.43 -1.08
CA ALA A 119 13.19 -0.89 0.15
C ALA A 119 13.61 0.57 -0.07
N LEU A 120 14.31 0.86 -1.17
CA LEU A 120 14.76 2.21 -1.52
C LEU A 120 13.59 3.21 -1.65
N LEU A 121 12.47 2.77 -2.22
CA LEU A 121 11.26 3.59 -2.31
C LEU A 121 10.70 3.90 -0.91
N THR A 122 10.80 2.96 0.03
CA THR A 122 10.31 3.19 1.40
C THR A 122 11.10 4.30 2.07
N ASP A 123 12.43 4.22 2.00
CA ASP A 123 13.33 5.21 2.62
C ASP A 123 13.13 6.58 1.97
N PHE A 124 13.09 6.63 0.62
CA PHE A 124 12.85 7.86 -0.13
C PHE A 124 11.54 8.57 0.23
N LEU A 125 10.48 7.79 0.52
CA LEU A 125 9.17 8.32 0.90
C LEU A 125 9.13 8.78 2.35
N ILE A 126 9.84 8.10 3.27
CA ILE A 126 9.95 8.51 4.68
C ILE A 126 10.57 9.91 4.78
N ASP A 127 11.62 10.18 4.01
CA ASP A 127 12.28 11.50 3.98
C ASP A 127 11.35 12.63 3.51
N ARG A 128 10.25 12.28 2.84
CA ARG A 128 9.21 13.20 2.37
C ARG A 128 7.95 13.19 3.25
N ASN A 129 8.03 12.56 4.43
CA ASN A 129 6.91 12.38 5.35
C ASN A 129 5.70 11.65 4.71
N LEU A 130 5.98 10.75 3.76
CA LEU A 130 4.99 9.90 3.11
C LEU A 130 5.06 8.48 3.68
N ARG A 131 3.97 7.72 3.55
CA ARG A 131 3.89 6.35 4.06
C ARG A 131 3.83 5.35 2.94
N SER A 132 4.54 4.25 3.09
CA SER A 132 4.51 3.12 2.15
C SER A 132 4.35 1.81 2.91
N VAL A 133 3.28 1.07 2.64
CA VAL A 133 3.00 -0.22 3.27
C VAL A 133 3.15 -1.33 2.23
N TYR A 134 3.98 -2.32 2.54
CA TYR A 134 4.11 -3.52 1.71
C TYR A 134 2.84 -4.38 1.80
N PHE A 135 2.38 -4.83 0.64
CA PHE A 135 1.30 -5.78 0.52
C PHE A 135 1.83 -7.01 -0.23
N GLY A 136 1.86 -8.16 0.46
CA GLY A 136 2.57 -9.36 0.01
C GLY A 136 2.09 -9.93 -1.32
N TRP A 137 0.86 -9.64 -1.72
CA TRP A 137 0.31 -10.05 -3.00
C TRP A 137 0.38 -8.91 -4.02
N ALA A 138 0.50 -9.23 -5.30
CA ALA A 138 1.76 -9.60 -5.94
C ALA A 138 2.94 -8.60 -5.77
N ASN A 139 3.64 -8.64 -4.63
CA ASN A 139 4.77 -7.73 -4.32
C ASN A 139 4.43 -6.23 -4.45
N GLN A 140 3.20 -5.86 -4.09
CA GLN A 140 2.71 -4.51 -4.26
C GLN A 140 2.99 -3.65 -3.03
N ARG A 141 2.97 -2.32 -3.22
CA ARG A 141 3.04 -1.35 -2.14
C ARG A 141 1.94 -0.34 -2.27
N ILE A 142 1.40 0.07 -1.12
CA ILE A 142 0.44 1.15 -1.03
C ILE A 142 1.16 2.37 -0.48
N VAL A 143 1.29 3.40 -1.31
CA VAL A 143 1.81 4.70 -0.92
C VAL A 143 0.63 5.61 -0.53
N ARG A 144 0.74 6.32 0.60
CA ARG A 144 -0.29 7.22 1.14
C ARG A 144 0.30 8.60 1.44
N GLY A 145 -0.55 9.62 1.35
CA GLY A 145 -0.20 11.03 1.59
C GLY A 145 0.32 11.76 0.36
N ALA A 146 0.47 11.09 -0.78
CA ALA A 146 1.00 11.68 -2.00
C ALA A 146 -0.15 12.19 -2.88
N ARG A 147 -0.38 13.51 -2.91
CA ARG A 147 -1.49 14.11 -3.68
C ARG A 147 -1.26 14.12 -5.19
N SER A 148 0.00 14.09 -5.62
CA SER A 148 0.43 14.00 -7.01
C SER A 148 1.29 12.75 -7.22
N ILE A 149 1.53 12.39 -8.48
CA ILE A 149 2.45 11.30 -8.84
C ILE A 149 3.92 11.70 -8.73
N GLU A 150 4.21 13.00 -8.61
CA GLU A 150 5.56 13.56 -8.72
C GLU A 150 6.58 12.89 -7.79
N PRO A 151 6.28 12.58 -6.50
CA PRO A 151 7.25 11.88 -5.65
C PRO A 151 7.66 10.51 -6.21
N LEU A 152 6.75 9.82 -6.90
CA LEU A 152 7.04 8.53 -7.51
C LEU A 152 7.86 8.72 -8.80
N VAL A 153 7.60 9.78 -9.57
CA VAL A 153 8.42 10.12 -10.75
C VAL A 153 9.83 10.53 -10.33
N ASP A 154 9.97 11.38 -9.32
CA ASP A 154 11.25 11.83 -8.77
C ASP A 154 12.10 10.64 -8.32
N PHE A 155 11.46 9.66 -7.66
CA PHE A 155 12.13 8.41 -7.29
C PHE A 155 12.69 7.70 -8.53
N THR A 156 11.89 7.55 -9.60
CA THR A 156 12.35 6.86 -10.82
C THR A 156 13.50 7.59 -11.51
N MET A 157 13.45 8.93 -11.54
CA MET A 157 14.51 9.75 -12.11
C MET A 157 15.80 9.62 -11.28
N LEU A 158 15.69 9.69 -9.95
CA LEU A 158 16.83 9.51 -9.05
C LEU A 158 17.51 8.16 -9.29
N GLN A 159 16.75 7.06 -9.29
CA GLN A 159 17.32 5.72 -9.47
C GLN A 159 17.94 5.51 -10.85
N SER A 160 17.38 6.15 -11.90
CA SER A 160 17.91 6.07 -13.26
C SER A 160 19.17 6.91 -13.48
N SER A 161 19.47 7.83 -12.56
CA SER A 161 20.61 8.74 -12.63
C SER A 161 21.86 8.24 -11.88
N LEU A 162 21.71 7.20 -11.06
CA LEU A 162 22.82 6.63 -10.29
C LEU A 162 23.68 5.74 -11.21
N PRO A 163 25.03 5.82 -11.14
CA PRO A 163 25.88 4.90 -11.87
C PRO A 163 25.66 3.46 -11.38
N HIS A 164 25.57 2.51 -12.30
CA HIS A 164 25.36 1.07 -12.04
C HIS A 164 26.66 0.28 -12.06
#